data_AF-A0A8J6S5K4-F1
#
_entry.id   AF-A0A8J6S5K4-F1
#
_cell.length_a   1.000
_cell.length_b   1.000
_cell.length_c   1.000
_cell.angle_alpha   90.00
_cell.angle_beta   90.00
_cell.angle_gamma   90.00
#
_symmetry.space_group_name_H-M   'P 1'
#
loop_
_entity.id
_entity.type
_entity.pdbx_description
1 polymer ?
#
loop_
_entity_poly.entity_id
_entity_poly.type
_entity_poly.pdbx_seq_one_letter_code
_entity_poly.pdbx_strand_id
1 'polypeptide(L)'
;MATYSPLNPNAVSPHSFWQDLMPSEPFGIEGQALVKKLIKVNPKVTQDEPIKRLLQSLEWNIQKHQEERQEELQHYLDSLRLEARATEEAEFTVSVINTAWQVWEKLRKHFLKQSLCLEVPDACPGKSDNFMYTWSRGEHYFECEIFGNSEVEFFYRNRNSSELWGEDTTLEKEFSTDIFAKASIFT
;
A
#
# COMPACT_ATOMS: atom_id res chain seq x y z
N MET A 1 -60.72 5.94 14.96
CA MET A 1 -59.67 6.42 15.89
C MET A 1 -58.38 5.73 15.51
N ALA A 2 -57.47 6.42 14.80
CA ALA A 2 -56.16 5.91 14.46
C ALA A 2 -55.15 6.45 15.48
N THR A 3 -54.53 5.57 16.26
CA THR A 3 -53.50 5.92 17.24
C THR A 3 -52.18 6.17 16.50
N TYR A 4 -51.77 7.44 16.42
CA TYR A 4 -50.41 7.81 16.04
C TYR A 4 -49.44 7.35 17.14
N SER A 5 -48.46 6.52 16.77
CA SER A 5 -47.28 6.28 17.61
C SER A 5 -46.31 7.46 17.45
N PRO A 6 -45.70 7.97 18.52
CA PRO A 6 -44.71 9.04 18.42
C PRO A 6 -43.39 8.49 17.86
N LEU A 7 -42.88 9.14 16.81
CA LEU A 7 -41.53 8.93 16.29
C LEU A 7 -40.52 9.22 17.41
N ASN A 8 -39.64 8.25 17.68
CA ASN A 8 -38.53 8.39 18.61
C ASN A 8 -37.53 9.43 18.05
N PRO A 9 -37.31 10.58 18.71
CA PRO A 9 -36.40 11.62 18.23
C PRO A 9 -34.93 11.22 18.29
N ASN A 10 -34.59 10.08 18.90
CA ASN A 10 -33.24 9.51 18.94
C ASN A 10 -33.02 8.39 17.91
N ALA A 11 -33.95 8.16 16.98
CA ALA A 11 -33.70 7.27 15.86
C ALA A 11 -32.71 7.95 14.90
N VAL A 12 -31.42 7.76 15.14
CA VAL A 12 -30.37 8.07 14.17
C VAL A 12 -30.71 7.26 12.93
N SER A 13 -31.09 7.95 11.85
CA SER A 13 -31.34 7.32 10.56
C SER A 13 -30.08 6.54 10.20
N PRO A 14 -30.18 5.26 9.79
CA PRO A 14 -29.02 4.53 9.28
C PRO A 14 -28.29 5.34 8.21
N HIS A 15 -29.03 6.16 7.45
CA HIS A 15 -28.51 7.02 6.40
C HIS A 15 -27.56 8.12 6.91
N SER A 16 -27.74 8.67 8.11
CA SER A 16 -26.85 9.72 8.65
C SER A 16 -25.57 9.12 9.25
N PHE A 17 -25.65 7.92 9.85
CA PHE A 17 -24.48 7.22 10.37
C PHE A 17 -23.45 6.88 9.28
N TRP A 18 -23.93 6.51 8.09
CA TRP A 18 -23.05 6.17 6.96
C TRP A 18 -22.45 7.40 6.26
N GLN A 19 -23.10 8.57 6.31
CA GLN A 19 -22.54 9.80 5.75
C GLN A 19 -21.36 10.34 6.58
N ASP A 20 -21.39 10.14 7.90
CA ASP A 20 -20.31 10.56 8.80
C ASP A 20 -19.09 9.61 8.79
N LEU A 21 -19.23 8.41 8.21
CA LEU A 21 -18.18 7.39 8.12
C LEU A 21 -17.49 7.32 6.75
N MET A 22 -17.95 8.11 5.77
CA MET A 22 -17.38 8.15 4.43
C MET A 22 -16.40 9.35 4.34
N PRO A 23 -15.07 9.14 4.44
CA PRO A 23 -14.11 10.19 4.18
C PRO A 23 -14.26 10.75 2.76
N SER A 24 -13.95 12.03 2.60
CA SER A 24 -14.02 12.77 1.34
C SER A 24 -12.90 12.46 0.34
N GLU A 25 -11.97 11.55 0.69
CA GLU A 25 -10.82 11.15 -0.12
C GLU A 25 -10.91 9.65 -0.47
N PRO A 26 -10.31 9.20 -1.61
CA PRO A 26 -10.43 7.83 -2.06
C PRO A 26 -9.86 6.87 -1.00
N PHE A 27 -10.66 5.87 -0.63
CA PHE A 27 -10.32 4.86 0.36
C PHE A 27 -9.02 4.13 -0.02
N GLY A 28 -7.91 4.56 0.56
CA GLY A 28 -6.69 3.78 0.67
C GLY A 28 -6.83 2.64 1.68
N ILE A 29 -5.72 2.16 2.22
CA ILE A 29 -5.66 0.95 3.07
C ILE A 29 -6.20 1.16 4.49
N GLU A 30 -6.42 2.40 4.90
CA GLU A 30 -7.24 2.71 6.08
C GLU A 30 -8.65 2.11 5.97
N GLY A 31 -9.19 2.00 4.74
CA GLY A 31 -10.42 1.28 4.46
C GLY A 31 -10.32 -0.22 4.73
N GLN A 32 -9.20 -0.88 4.40
CA GLN A 32 -9.02 -2.32 4.65
C GLN A 32 -8.87 -2.62 6.13
N ALA A 33 -8.11 -1.80 6.85
CA ALA A 33 -7.95 -1.91 8.29
C ALA A 33 -9.30 -1.72 9.01
N LEU A 34 -10.12 -0.77 8.54
CA LEU A 34 -11.48 -0.55 9.04
C LEU A 34 -12.40 -1.75 8.76
N VAL A 35 -12.39 -2.29 7.53
CA VAL A 35 -13.15 -3.49 7.15
C VAL A 35 -12.76 -4.70 8.02
N LYS A 36 -11.46 -5.00 8.14
CA LYS A 36 -10.95 -6.10 8.97
C LYS A 36 -11.34 -5.90 10.45
N LYS A 37 -11.27 -4.67 10.97
CA LYS A 37 -11.67 -4.34 12.35
C LYS A 37 -13.18 -4.50 12.57
N LEU A 38 -14.01 -4.07 11.63
CA LEU A 38 -15.48 -4.20 11.70
C LEU A 38 -15.91 -5.67 11.71
N ILE A 39 -15.35 -6.50 10.83
CA ILE A 39 -15.64 -7.95 10.78
C ILE A 39 -15.21 -8.63 12.09
N LYS A 40 -14.04 -8.27 12.63
CA LYS A 40 -13.51 -8.83 13.89
C LYS A 40 -14.37 -8.47 15.10
N VAL A 41 -14.88 -7.23 15.17
CA VAL A 41 -15.65 -6.73 16.33
C VAL A 41 -17.07 -7.28 16.34
N ASN A 42 -17.67 -7.52 15.17
CA ASN A 42 -19.00 -8.11 15.09
C ASN A 42 -19.13 -9.04 13.88
N PRO A 43 -18.88 -10.36 14.05
CA PRO A 43 -18.96 -11.31 12.95
C PRO A 43 -20.35 -11.37 12.31
N LYS A 44 -21.42 -11.09 13.09
CA LYS A 44 -22.80 -11.07 12.60
C LYS A 44 -23.13 -9.84 11.74
N VAL A 45 -22.28 -8.81 11.77
CA VAL A 45 -22.41 -7.62 10.91
C VAL A 45 -22.34 -7.98 9.44
N THR A 46 -21.68 -9.09 9.10
CA THR A 46 -21.60 -9.64 7.74
C THR A 46 -22.88 -10.35 7.25
N GLN A 47 -23.84 -10.61 8.16
CA GLN A 47 -25.14 -11.21 7.82
C GLN A 47 -26.20 -10.17 7.46
N ASP A 48 -25.94 -8.89 7.74
CA ASP A 48 -26.77 -7.77 7.31
C ASP A 48 -26.40 -7.43 5.85
N GLU A 49 -27.31 -7.68 4.92
CA GLU A 49 -27.07 -7.53 3.47
C GLU A 49 -26.57 -6.12 3.07
N PRO A 50 -27.14 -5.01 3.58
CA PRO A 50 -26.55 -3.68 3.46
C PRO A 50 -25.08 -3.58 3.83
N ILE A 51 -24.66 -4.17 4.96
CA ILE A 51 -23.29 -4.07 5.46
C ILE A 51 -22.37 -4.94 4.60
N LYS A 52 -22.82 -6.15 4.24
CA LYS A 52 -22.09 -7.03 3.33
C LYS A 52 -21.81 -6.35 1.98
N ARG A 53 -22.79 -5.65 1.39
CA ARG A 53 -22.61 -4.88 0.16
C ARG A 53 -21.60 -3.74 0.32
N LEU A 54 -21.63 -3.05 1.46
CA LEU A 54 -20.66 -2.00 1.77
C LEU A 54 -19.24 -2.56 1.86
N LEU A 55 -19.03 -3.67 2.58
CA LEU A 55 -17.73 -4.31 2.69
C LEU A 55 -17.20 -4.75 1.31
N GLN A 56 -18.05 -5.37 0.49
CA GLN A 56 -17.69 -5.75 -0.89
C GLN A 56 -17.32 -4.54 -1.75
N SER A 57 -18.05 -3.43 -1.62
CA SER A 57 -17.73 -2.19 -2.34
C SER A 57 -16.41 -1.58 -1.88
N LEU A 58 -16.10 -1.64 -0.59
CA LEU A 58 -14.84 -1.16 -0.04
C LEU A 58 -13.67 -2.02 -0.51
N GLU A 59 -13.80 -3.35 -0.44
CA GLU A 59 -12.80 -4.28 -0.96
C GLU A 59 -12.52 -4.03 -2.45
N TRP A 60 -13.57 -3.88 -3.26
CA TRP A 60 -13.45 -3.55 -4.68
C TRP A 60 -12.72 -2.23 -4.92
N ASN A 61 -13.11 -1.16 -4.22
CA ASN A 61 -12.50 0.16 -4.39
C ASN A 61 -11.01 0.15 -4.02
N ILE A 62 -10.64 -0.57 -2.96
CA ILE A 62 -9.24 -0.62 -2.55
C ILE A 62 -8.42 -1.44 -3.54
N GLN A 63 -8.95 -2.57 -4.01
CA GLN A 63 -8.30 -3.37 -5.05
C GLN A 63 -8.07 -2.54 -6.32
N LYS A 64 -9.11 -1.84 -6.79
CA LYS A 64 -9.04 -0.96 -7.95
C LYS A 64 -8.01 0.15 -7.77
N HIS A 65 -7.95 0.76 -6.59
CA HIS A 65 -6.96 1.79 -6.29
C HIS A 65 -5.52 1.27 -6.29
N GLN A 66 -5.29 0.06 -5.77
CA GLN A 66 -3.96 -0.57 -5.82
C GLN A 66 -3.56 -0.93 -7.26
N GLU A 67 -4.51 -1.36 -8.10
CA GLU A 67 -4.27 -1.59 -9.53
C GLU A 67 -3.89 -0.30 -10.25
N GLU A 68 -4.64 0.79 -10.03
CA GLU A 68 -4.34 2.12 -10.59
C GLU A 68 -2.95 2.60 -10.18
N ARG A 69 -2.61 2.51 -8.88
CA ARG A 69 -1.26 2.88 -8.39
C ARG A 69 -0.16 2.02 -9.01
N GLN A 70 -0.40 0.73 -9.24
CA GLN A 70 0.57 -0.16 -9.85
C GLN A 70 0.81 0.22 -11.32
N GLU A 71 -0.26 0.55 -12.05
CA GLU A 71 -0.17 1.06 -13.42
C GLU A 71 0.59 2.39 -13.49
N GLU A 72 0.30 3.32 -12.57
CA GLU A 72 1.03 4.58 -12.44
C GLU A 72 2.53 4.37 -12.19
N LEU A 73 2.89 3.48 -11.27
CA LEU A 73 4.29 3.15 -11.00
C LEU A 73 4.96 2.56 -12.25
N GLN A 74 4.31 1.65 -12.96
CA GLN A 74 4.84 1.07 -14.19
C GLN A 74 5.06 2.16 -15.26
N HIS A 75 4.07 3.02 -15.48
CA HIS A 75 4.18 4.15 -16.42
C HIS A 75 5.30 5.11 -16.04
N TYR A 76 5.48 5.38 -14.75
CA TYR A 76 6.57 6.21 -14.26
C TYR A 76 7.94 5.57 -14.52
N LEU A 77 8.11 4.29 -14.23
CA LEU A 77 9.38 3.60 -14.52
C LEU A 77 9.66 3.53 -16.03
N ASP A 78 8.62 3.39 -16.86
CA ASP A 78 8.77 3.41 -18.32
C ASP A 78 9.17 4.78 -18.85
N SER A 79 8.65 5.87 -18.28
CA SER A 79 9.08 7.23 -18.66
C SER A 79 10.55 7.47 -18.30
N LEU A 80 10.99 7.03 -17.12
CA LEU A 80 12.39 7.11 -16.70
C LEU A 80 13.30 6.26 -17.60
N ARG A 81 12.87 5.05 -18.02
CA ARG A 81 13.62 4.24 -19.00
C ARG A 81 13.80 4.97 -20.33
N LEU A 82 12.80 5.71 -20.78
CA LEU A 82 12.91 6.49 -22.02
C LEU A 82 13.88 7.66 -21.84
N GLU A 83 13.82 8.37 -20.72
CA GLU A 83 14.75 9.45 -20.38
C GLU A 83 16.20 8.98 -20.34
N ALA A 84 16.48 7.90 -19.60
CA ALA A 84 17.81 7.31 -19.48
C ALA A 84 18.39 6.78 -20.81
N ARG A 85 17.54 6.54 -21.82
CA ARG A 85 17.98 6.17 -23.19
C ARG A 85 18.21 7.37 -24.08
N ALA A 86 17.50 8.47 -23.83
CA ALA A 86 17.48 9.63 -24.69
C ALA A 86 18.62 10.61 -24.36
N THR A 87 19.10 10.63 -23.11
CA THR A 87 20.09 11.60 -22.65
C THR A 87 21.34 10.92 -22.09
N GLU A 88 22.51 11.43 -22.47
CA GLU A 88 23.78 11.05 -21.82
C GLU A 88 23.94 11.72 -20.44
N GLU A 89 23.05 12.66 -20.10
CA GLU A 89 23.04 13.44 -18.86
C GLU A 89 22.14 12.84 -17.76
N ALA A 90 21.44 11.73 -18.02
CA ALA A 90 20.60 11.11 -17.00
C ALA A 90 21.43 10.71 -15.77
N GLU A 91 20.95 11.08 -14.57
CA GLU A 91 21.62 10.71 -13.31
C GLU A 91 21.46 9.23 -12.94
N PHE A 92 20.72 8.47 -13.74
CA PHE A 92 20.38 7.06 -13.53
C PHE A 92 20.38 6.28 -14.86
N THR A 93 20.67 4.99 -14.77
CA THR A 93 20.75 4.10 -15.93
C THR A 93 19.47 3.30 -16.14
N VAL A 94 19.28 2.77 -17.35
CA VAL A 94 18.22 1.78 -17.60
C VAL A 94 18.37 0.55 -16.69
N SER A 95 19.59 0.22 -16.28
CA SER A 95 19.88 -0.91 -15.39
C SER A 95 19.21 -0.73 -14.03
N VAL A 96 19.43 0.40 -13.35
CA VAL A 96 18.86 0.65 -12.01
C VAL A 96 17.33 0.65 -12.05
N ILE A 97 16.71 1.20 -13.11
CA ILE A 97 15.24 1.19 -13.27
C ILE A 97 14.68 -0.23 -13.52
N ASN A 98 15.44 -1.08 -14.21
CA ASN A 98 15.06 -2.49 -14.38
C ASN A 98 15.20 -3.27 -13.07
N THR A 99 16.26 -3.00 -12.30
CA THR A 99 16.47 -3.59 -10.97
C THR A 99 15.35 -3.16 -10.02
N ALA A 100 14.99 -1.87 -10.01
CA ALA A 100 13.90 -1.34 -9.20
C ALA A 100 12.58 -2.07 -9.46
N TRP A 101 12.19 -2.22 -10.73
CA TRP A 101 10.99 -2.99 -11.09
C TRP A 101 11.04 -4.44 -10.61
N GLN A 102 12.19 -5.10 -10.72
CA GLN A 102 12.36 -6.48 -10.26
C GLN A 102 12.27 -6.61 -8.73
N VAL A 103 12.83 -5.65 -7.99
CA VAL A 103 12.72 -5.60 -6.52
C VAL A 103 11.26 -5.46 -6.10
N TRP A 104 10.54 -4.49 -6.70
CA TRP A 104 9.12 -4.29 -6.44
C TRP A 104 8.30 -5.55 -6.75
N GLU A 105 8.49 -6.14 -7.93
CA GLU A 105 7.79 -7.36 -8.33
C GLU A 105 8.09 -8.55 -7.40
N LYS A 106 9.32 -8.68 -6.90
CA LYS A 106 9.71 -9.75 -5.96
C LYS A 106 8.99 -9.60 -4.63
N LEU A 107 8.96 -8.39 -4.07
CA LEU A 107 8.20 -8.08 -2.85
C LEU A 107 6.70 -8.32 -3.06
N ARG A 108 6.12 -7.73 -4.12
CA ARG A 108 4.70 -7.85 -4.45
C ARG A 108 4.27 -9.31 -4.58
N LYS A 109 5.00 -10.10 -5.37
CA LYS A 109 4.72 -11.54 -5.56
C LYS A 109 4.80 -12.35 -4.26
N HIS A 110 5.67 -11.99 -3.33
CA HIS A 110 5.75 -12.67 -2.04
C HIS A 110 4.44 -12.54 -1.25
N PHE A 111 3.85 -11.34 -1.22
CA PHE A 111 2.61 -11.07 -0.51
C PHE A 111 1.37 -11.59 -1.25
N LEU A 112 1.34 -11.52 -2.59
CA LEU A 112 0.23 -12.10 -3.36
C LEU A 112 0.09 -13.61 -3.14
N LYS A 113 1.19 -14.35 -2.97
CA LYS A 113 1.16 -15.80 -2.64
C LYS A 113 0.45 -16.08 -1.32
N GLN A 114 0.32 -15.09 -0.45
CA GLN A 114 -0.35 -15.16 0.86
C GLN A 114 -1.71 -14.46 0.85
N SER A 115 -2.23 -14.10 -0.33
CA SER A 115 -3.46 -13.30 -0.48
C SER A 115 -3.39 -11.95 0.24
N LEU A 116 -2.19 -11.39 0.36
CA LEU A 116 -1.93 -10.05 0.88
C LEU A 116 -1.57 -9.12 -0.27
N CYS A 117 -1.88 -7.83 -0.10
CA CYS A 117 -1.57 -6.80 -1.08
C CYS A 117 -0.59 -5.82 -0.45
N LEU A 118 0.66 -5.83 -0.91
CA LEU A 118 1.64 -4.84 -0.49
C LEU A 118 1.32 -3.50 -1.15
N GLU A 119 1.34 -2.42 -0.36
CA GLU A 119 1.22 -1.06 -0.86
C GLU A 119 2.21 -0.76 -1.98
N VAL A 120 1.72 -0.12 -3.04
CA VAL A 120 2.60 0.46 -4.06
C VAL A 120 3.43 1.57 -3.42
N PRO A 121 4.78 1.48 -3.40
CA PRO A 121 5.63 2.48 -2.79
C PRO A 121 5.54 3.83 -3.50
N ASP A 122 5.90 4.88 -2.78
CA ASP A 122 6.35 6.09 -3.44
C ASP A 122 7.76 5.84 -4.00
N ALA A 123 8.02 6.37 -5.20
CA ALA A 123 9.19 6.02 -5.98
C ALA A 123 9.92 7.29 -6.45
N CYS A 124 11.24 7.30 -6.34
CA CYS A 124 12.06 8.47 -6.71
C CYS A 124 13.42 8.01 -7.25
N PRO A 125 13.87 8.48 -8.43
CA PRO A 125 15.25 8.33 -8.86
C PRO A 125 16.15 9.14 -7.93
N GLY A 126 17.23 8.50 -7.47
CA GLY A 126 18.29 9.13 -6.71
C GLY A 126 19.36 9.72 -7.62
N LYS A 127 20.37 10.33 -7.00
CA LYS A 127 21.59 10.76 -7.69
C LYS A 127 22.54 9.58 -7.86
N SER A 128 23.41 9.64 -8.85
CA SER A 128 24.53 8.69 -9.00
C SER A 128 24.10 7.23 -9.19
N ASP A 129 23.16 7.01 -10.10
CA ASP A 129 22.64 5.69 -10.49
C ASP A 129 21.99 4.93 -9.32
N ASN A 130 21.17 5.65 -8.55
CA ASN A 130 20.36 5.13 -7.46
C ASN A 130 18.87 5.28 -7.78
N PHE A 131 18.04 4.39 -7.23
CA PHE A 131 16.59 4.49 -7.24
C PHE A 131 16.05 4.11 -5.86
N MET A 132 15.05 4.84 -5.36
CA MET A 132 14.52 4.64 -4.03
C MET A 132 13.02 4.36 -4.06
N TYR A 133 12.60 3.37 -3.27
CA TYR A 133 11.22 3.15 -2.87
C TYR A 133 11.03 3.51 -1.39
N THR A 134 9.90 4.10 -1.06
CA THR A 134 9.53 4.37 0.33
C THR A 134 8.09 3.99 0.63
N TRP A 135 7.88 3.44 1.82
CA TRP A 135 6.58 3.20 2.44
C TRP A 135 6.53 3.91 3.79
N SER A 136 5.40 4.54 4.10
CA SER A 136 5.19 5.23 5.37
C SER A 136 3.77 5.01 5.88
N ARG A 137 3.65 4.50 7.11
CA ARG A 137 2.36 4.17 7.74
C ARG A 137 2.44 4.44 9.24
N GLY A 138 1.86 5.56 9.67
CA GLY A 138 1.92 6.00 11.06
C GLY A 138 3.37 6.16 11.56
N GLU A 139 3.73 5.39 12.58
CA GLU A 139 5.09 5.35 13.14
C GLU A 139 6.10 4.54 12.33
N HIS A 140 5.65 3.77 11.35
CA HIS A 140 6.50 2.88 10.56
C HIS A 140 6.96 3.56 9.28
N TYR A 141 8.26 3.45 9.01
CA TYR A 141 8.90 3.87 7.78
C TYR A 141 9.76 2.73 7.26
N PHE A 142 9.67 2.46 5.97
CA PHE A 142 10.46 1.46 5.28
C PHE A 142 10.94 2.05 3.96
N GLU A 143 12.23 1.92 3.69
CA GLU A 143 12.85 2.36 2.46
C GLU A 143 13.65 1.22 1.84
N CYS A 144 13.76 1.27 0.52
CA CYS A 144 14.57 0.37 -0.27
C CYS A 144 15.33 1.23 -1.28
N GLU A 145 16.64 1.33 -1.09
CA GLU A 145 17.54 1.94 -2.05
C GLU A 145 18.10 0.87 -2.99
N ILE A 146 18.17 1.18 -4.27
CA ILE A 146 18.61 0.29 -5.34
C ILE A 146 19.71 1.01 -6.11
N PHE A 147 20.84 0.35 -6.26
CA PHE A 147 22.02 0.94 -6.89
C PHE A 147 22.29 0.31 -8.25
N GLY A 148 22.95 1.06 -9.13
CA GLY A 148 23.29 0.65 -10.50
C GLY A 148 24.17 -0.60 -10.61
N ASN A 149 24.86 -0.96 -9.51
CA ASN A 149 25.64 -2.18 -9.36
C ASN A 149 24.81 -3.39 -8.86
N SER A 150 23.48 -3.27 -8.83
CA SER A 150 22.52 -4.27 -8.34
C SER A 150 22.51 -4.51 -6.83
N GLU A 151 23.25 -3.71 -6.05
CA GLU A 151 23.08 -3.67 -4.60
C GLU A 151 21.70 -3.09 -4.25
N VAL A 152 21.10 -3.66 -3.22
CA VAL A 152 19.79 -3.24 -2.70
C VAL A 152 19.92 -3.12 -1.20
N GLU A 153 19.68 -1.93 -0.67
CA GLU A 153 19.72 -1.65 0.76
C GLU A 153 18.31 -1.41 1.27
N PHE A 154 17.90 -2.19 2.27
CA PHE A 154 16.65 -1.98 2.98
C PHE A 154 16.91 -1.29 4.30
N PHE A 155 16.07 -0.32 4.65
CA PHE A 155 16.09 0.30 5.96
C PHE A 155 14.68 0.44 6.51
N TYR A 156 14.54 0.18 7.80
CA TYR A 156 13.30 0.29 8.54
C TYR A 156 13.51 1.13 9.79
N ARG A 157 12.52 1.97 10.08
CA ARG A 157 12.44 2.76 11.30
C ARG A 157 11.05 2.73 11.89
N ASN A 158 10.97 2.48 13.19
CA ASN A 158 9.79 2.79 14.00
C ASN A 158 10.05 4.08 14.81
N ARG A 159 9.29 5.13 14.51
CA ARG A 159 9.42 6.46 15.15
C ARG A 159 8.98 6.47 16.62
N ASN A 160 8.12 5.53 17.02
CA ASN A 160 7.60 5.39 18.36
C ASN A 160 8.54 4.58 19.27
N SER A 161 8.99 3.41 18.83
CA SER A 161 9.89 2.55 19.62
C SER A 161 11.38 2.90 19.48
N SER A 162 11.74 3.78 18.54
CA SER A 162 13.13 4.04 18.11
C SER A 162 13.86 2.83 17.54
N GLU A 163 13.13 1.79 17.14
CA GLU A 163 13.70 0.64 16.44
C GLU A 163 14.27 1.08 15.09
N LEU A 164 15.50 0.65 14.81
CA LEU A 164 16.18 0.77 13.53
C LEU A 164 16.62 -0.62 13.08
N TRP A 165 16.43 -0.90 11.81
CA TRP A 165 16.89 -2.13 11.17
C TRP A 165 17.33 -1.82 9.75
N GLY A 166 18.36 -2.49 9.27
CA GLY A 166 18.78 -2.39 7.88
C GLY A 166 19.44 -3.68 7.41
N GLU A 167 19.33 -3.95 6.12
CA GLU A 167 19.92 -5.12 5.48
C GLU A 167 20.31 -4.81 4.04
N ASP A 168 21.56 -5.13 3.70
CA ASP A 168 22.10 -5.02 2.35
C ASP A 168 22.00 -6.38 1.67
N THR A 169 21.49 -6.40 0.44
CA THR A 169 21.30 -7.61 -0.34
C THR A 169 21.45 -7.34 -1.84
N THR A 170 21.14 -8.34 -2.67
CA THR A 170 21.06 -8.21 -4.12
C THR A 170 19.86 -9.00 -4.64
N LEU A 171 19.48 -8.81 -5.90
CA LEU A 171 18.36 -9.58 -6.49
C LEU A 171 18.66 -11.07 -6.61
N GLU A 172 19.92 -11.45 -6.82
CA GLU A 172 20.40 -12.83 -6.94
C GLU A 172 20.34 -13.57 -5.60
N LYS A 173 20.43 -12.84 -4.49
CA LYS A 173 20.20 -13.39 -3.16
C LYS A 173 18.70 -13.47 -2.90
N GLU A 174 18.28 -14.51 -2.19
CA GLU A 174 16.92 -14.53 -1.64
C GLU A 174 16.78 -13.42 -0.60
N PHE A 175 15.65 -12.72 -0.62
CA PHE A 175 15.36 -11.73 0.42
C PHE A 175 15.12 -12.46 1.74
N SER A 176 15.70 -11.94 2.82
CA SER A 176 15.54 -12.53 4.14
C SER A 176 14.08 -12.50 4.60
N THR A 177 13.77 -13.32 5.60
CA THR A 177 12.49 -13.25 6.29
C THR A 177 12.27 -11.91 6.98
N ASP A 178 13.33 -11.20 7.34
CA ASP A 178 13.25 -9.91 8.02
C ASP A 178 12.81 -8.79 7.07
N ILE A 179 13.33 -8.77 5.82
CA ILE A 179 12.83 -7.88 4.76
C ILE A 179 11.31 -8.03 4.61
N PHE A 180 10.83 -9.27 4.47
CA PHE A 180 9.40 -9.54 4.34
C PHE A 180 8.62 -9.20 5.62
N ALA A 181 9.18 -9.44 6.80
CA ALA A 181 8.55 -9.08 8.06
C ALA A 181 8.36 -7.56 8.16
N LYS A 182 9.35 -6.74 7.79
CA LYS A 182 9.23 -5.27 7.79
C LYS A 182 8.25 -4.78 6.73
N ALA A 183 8.32 -5.31 5.50
CA ALA A 183 7.38 -4.96 4.43
C ALA A 183 5.93 -5.37 4.75
N SER A 184 5.70 -6.42 5.55
CA SER A 184 4.35 -6.89 5.90
C SER A 184 3.51 -5.85 6.66
N ILE A 185 4.17 -4.87 7.30
CA ILE A 185 3.51 -3.76 7.98
C ILE A 185 2.70 -2.90 7.00
N PHE A 186 3.07 -2.93 5.71
CA PHE A 186 2.47 -2.16 4.62
C PHE A 186 1.53 -3.02 3.74
N THR A 187 1.01 -4.13 4.28
CA THR A 187 -0.03 -4.97 3.66
C THR A 187 -1.43 -4.75 4.24
#